data_AF-A0A976QIB6-F1
#
_entry.id   AF-A0A976QIB6-F1
#
_cell.length_a   1.000
_cell.length_b   1.000
_cell.length_c   1.000
_cell.angle_alpha   90.00
_cell.angle_beta   90.00
_cell.angle_gamma   90.00
#
_symmetry.space_group_name_H-M   'P 1'
#
loop_
_entity.id
_entity.type
_entity.pdbx_description
1 polymer ?
#
loop_
_entity_poly.entity_id
_entity_poly.type
_entity_poly.pdbx_seq_one_letter_code
_entity_poly.pdbx_strand_id
1 'polypeptide(L)'
;MSTDKQIYMLDELQSLLEKQIEMARRSNLRRVEALAEQADSVVEKIVKTKTFDQPEFDGQRKHMVKLYKKLQLILAAGKDSVGKQLRQVGNVRKTLKAYRDNG
;
A
#
# COMPACT_ATOMS: atom_id res chain seq x y z
N MET A 1 18.75 9.24 6.81
CA MET A 1 17.37 9.41 7.33
C MET A 1 17.29 8.62 8.63
N SER A 2 16.68 9.11 9.71
CA SER A 2 16.62 8.31 10.95
C SER A 2 15.61 7.18 10.81
N THR A 3 15.86 6.10 11.55
CA THR A 3 14.98 4.93 11.65
C THR A 3 13.58 5.31 12.13
N ASP A 4 13.44 6.30 13.02
CA ASP A 4 12.12 6.78 13.49
C ASP A 4 11.27 7.34 12.36
N LYS A 5 11.90 8.09 11.44
CA LYS A 5 11.21 8.64 10.27
C LYS A 5 10.81 7.54 9.28
N GLN A 6 11.56 6.46 9.22
CA GLN A 6 11.23 5.28 8.40
C GLN A 6 10.06 4.51 9.01
N ILE A 7 10.07 4.27 10.32
CA ILE A 7 8.97 3.65 11.06
C ILE A 7 7.69 4.47 10.88
N TYR A 8 7.77 5.79 11.04
CA TYR A 8 6.63 6.67 10.86
C TYR A 8 5.96 6.53 9.49
N MET A 9 6.76 6.50 8.40
CA MET A 9 6.21 6.32 7.05
C MET A 9 5.56 4.95 6.85
N LEU A 10 6.11 3.90 7.48
CA LEU A 10 5.55 2.55 7.41
C LEU A 10 4.21 2.47 8.16
N ASP A 11 4.12 3.09 9.33
CA ASP A 11 2.90 3.17 10.13
C ASP A 11 1.83 4.03 9.44
N GLU A 12 2.24 5.13 8.81
CA GLU A 12 1.38 5.99 8.00
C GLU A 12 0.81 5.20 6.81
N LEU A 13 1.67 4.48 6.07
CA LEU A 13 1.24 3.65 4.95
C LEU A 13 0.27 2.56 5.40
N GLN A 14 0.57 1.89 6.51
CA GLN A 14 -0.32 0.88 7.09
C GLN A 14 -1.71 1.44 7.37
N SER A 15 -1.76 2.57 8.08
CA SER A 15 -3.00 3.24 8.46
C SER A 15 -3.83 3.64 7.25
N LEU A 16 -3.19 4.14 6.18
CA LEU A 16 -3.85 4.49 4.93
C LEU A 16 -4.46 3.26 4.25
N LEU A 17 -3.75 2.12 4.21
CA LEU A 17 -4.26 0.89 3.62
C LEU A 17 -5.41 0.29 4.41
N GLU A 18 -5.35 0.32 5.74
CA GLU A 18 -6.44 -0.13 6.60
C GLU A 18 -7.70 0.73 6.40
N LYS A 19 -7.55 2.05 6.29
CA LYS A 19 -8.66 2.97 5.94
C LYS A 19 -9.20 2.72 4.54
N GLN A 20 -8.36 2.46 3.54
CA GLN A 20 -8.81 2.10 2.20
C GLN A 20 -9.63 0.81 2.21
N ILE A 21 -9.21 -0.20 2.98
CA ILE A 21 -9.93 -1.47 3.15
C ILE A 21 -11.30 -1.22 3.79
N GLU A 22 -11.36 -0.37 4.83
CA GLU A 22 -12.62 -0.01 5.48
C GLU A 22 -13.58 0.69 4.51
N MET A 23 -13.09 1.67 3.74
CA MET A 23 -13.91 2.41 2.78
C MET A 23 -14.35 1.54 1.61
N ALA A 24 -13.47 0.65 1.12
CA ALA A 24 -13.80 -0.29 0.05
C ALA A 24 -14.90 -1.27 0.48
N ARG A 25 -14.89 -1.75 1.72
CA ARG A 25 -15.97 -2.59 2.28
C ARG A 25 -17.32 -1.88 2.35
N ARG A 26 -17.31 -0.55 2.49
CA ARG A 26 -18.51 0.29 2.50
C ARG A 26 -18.89 0.80 1.10
N SER A 27 -18.26 0.27 0.05
CA SER A 27 -18.41 0.73 -1.34
C SER A 27 -18.16 2.23 -1.54
N ASN A 28 -17.41 2.87 -0.62
CA ASN A 28 -17.08 4.29 -0.71
C ASN A 28 -15.81 4.49 -1.55
N LEU A 29 -15.95 4.22 -2.85
CA LEU A 29 -14.81 4.19 -3.77
C LEU A 29 -14.18 5.57 -3.95
N ARG A 30 -14.93 6.66 -3.85
CA ARG A 30 -14.36 8.03 -3.89
C ARG A 30 -13.36 8.25 -2.76
N ARG A 31 -13.68 7.80 -1.53
CA ARG A 31 -12.73 7.87 -0.41
C ARG A 31 -11.56 6.92 -0.59
N VAL A 32 -11.76 5.74 -1.19
CA VAL A 32 -10.66 4.83 -1.51
C VAL A 32 -9.65 5.51 -2.43
N GLU A 33 -10.11 6.19 -3.48
CA GLU A 33 -9.23 6.91 -4.42
C GLU A 33 -8.44 8.03 -3.75
N ALA A 34 -9.10 8.89 -2.95
CA ALA A 34 -8.41 9.96 -2.22
C ALA A 34 -7.35 9.44 -1.21
N LEU A 35 -7.61 8.29 -0.59
CA LEU A 35 -6.64 7.64 0.29
C LEU A 35 -5.52 6.93 -0.48
N ALA A 36 -5.79 6.45 -1.70
CA ALA A 36 -4.80 5.84 -2.56
C ALA A 36 -3.76 6.87 -3.03
N GLU A 37 -4.19 8.07 -3.42
CA GLU A 37 -3.28 9.17 -3.78
C GLU A 37 -2.36 9.56 -2.62
N GLN A 38 -2.88 9.61 -1.39
CA GLN A 38 -2.06 9.85 -0.20
C GLN A 38 -1.05 8.72 0.02
N ALA A 39 -1.49 7.46 -0.12
CA ALA A 39 -0.63 6.29 0.03
C ALA A 39 0.47 6.25 -1.03
N ASP A 40 0.19 6.63 -2.28
CA ASP A 40 1.18 6.72 -3.35
C ASP A 40 2.31 7.70 -2.98
N SER A 41 1.97 8.85 -2.39
CA SER A 41 2.99 9.81 -1.92
C SER A 41 3.91 9.25 -0.84
N VAL A 42 3.37 8.40 0.05
CA VAL A 42 4.12 7.77 1.14
C VAL A 42 4.99 6.64 0.57
N VAL A 43 4.44 5.84 -0.34
CA VAL A 43 5.16 4.78 -1.05
C VAL A 43 6.33 5.36 -1.83
N GLU A 44 6.17 6.48 -2.53
CA GLU A 44 7.27 7.13 -3.23
C GLU A 44 8.42 7.51 -2.29
N LYS A 45 8.09 8.03 -1.10
CA LYS A 45 9.11 8.37 -0.10
C LYS A 45 9.84 7.12 0.38
N ILE A 46 9.09 6.06 0.72
CA ILE A 46 9.64 4.77 1.16
C ILE A 46 10.55 4.14 0.10
N VAL A 47 10.18 4.24 -1.18
CA VAL A 47 10.96 3.77 -2.32
C VAL A 47 12.23 4.60 -2.49
N LYS A 48 12.13 5.93 -2.48
CA LYS A 48 13.29 6.84 -2.58
C LYS A 48 14.31 6.60 -1.47
N THR A 49 13.84 6.24 -0.28
CA THR A 49 14.70 6.02 0.89
C THR A 49 15.17 4.58 1.01
N LYS A 50 14.77 3.70 0.09
CA LYS A 50 15.06 2.25 0.12
C LYS A 50 14.74 1.62 1.47
N THR A 51 13.77 2.17 2.21
CA THR A 51 13.44 1.72 3.56
C THR A 51 13.05 0.25 3.56
N PHE A 52 12.32 -0.17 2.52
CA PHE A 52 11.96 -1.57 2.44
C PHE A 52 13.17 -2.48 2.26
N ASP A 53 14.26 -2.05 1.61
CA ASP A 53 15.44 -2.89 1.29
C ASP A 53 16.28 -3.23 2.51
N GLN A 54 16.02 -2.56 3.62
CA GLN A 54 16.67 -2.82 4.89
C GLN A 54 16.06 -4.07 5.54
N PRO A 55 16.88 -5.05 5.96
CA PRO A 55 16.41 -6.31 6.54
C PRO A 55 15.53 -6.12 7.78
N GLU A 56 15.79 -5.10 8.59
CA GLU A 56 15.01 -4.78 9.80
C GLU A 56 13.52 -4.51 9.53
N PHE A 57 13.15 -4.18 8.28
CA PHE A 57 11.79 -3.86 7.87
C PHE A 57 11.10 -4.97 7.06
N ASP A 58 11.68 -6.17 6.96
CA ASP A 58 11.09 -7.28 6.20
C ASP A 58 9.71 -7.72 6.76
N GLY A 59 9.54 -7.68 8.09
CA GLY A 59 8.26 -7.97 8.74
C GLY A 59 7.16 -7.00 8.30
N GLN A 60 7.44 -5.69 8.36
CA GLN A 60 6.55 -4.62 7.95
C GLN A 60 6.25 -4.70 6.45
N ARG A 61 7.26 -4.96 5.62
CA ARG A 61 7.11 -5.17 4.18
C ARG A 61 6.15 -6.33 3.88
N LYS A 62 6.33 -7.48 4.53
CA LYS A 62 5.43 -8.64 4.40
C LYS A 62 4.00 -8.32 4.82
N HIS A 63 3.84 -7.54 5.90
CA HIS A 63 2.54 -7.07 6.35
C HIS A 63 1.87 -6.14 5.33
N MET A 64 2.60 -5.16 4.79
CA MET A 64 2.08 -4.27 3.74
C MET A 64 1.59 -5.05 2.52
N VAL A 65 2.36 -6.04 2.05
CA VAL A 65 1.95 -6.90 0.92
C VAL A 65 0.63 -7.63 1.21
N LYS A 66 0.39 -8.07 2.45
CA LYS A 66 -0.88 -8.71 2.83
C LYS A 66 -2.04 -7.72 2.77
N LEU A 67 -1.86 -6.49 3.26
CA LEU A 67 -2.89 -5.45 3.20
C LEU A 67 -3.25 -5.08 1.76
N TYR A 68 -2.26 -4.89 0.89
CA TYR A 68 -2.50 -4.64 -0.54
C TYR A 68 -3.27 -5.78 -1.21
N LYS A 69 -2.91 -7.03 -0.95
CA LYS A 69 -3.65 -8.19 -1.48
C LYS A 69 -5.10 -8.19 -1.02
N LYS A 70 -5.35 -7.89 0.26
CA LYS A 70 -6.70 -7.83 0.83
C LYS A 70 -7.52 -6.72 0.17
N LEU A 71 -6.95 -5.53 0.02
CA LEU A 71 -7.59 -4.41 -0.66
C LEU A 71 -7.93 -4.78 -2.12
N GLN A 72 -6.97 -5.38 -2.84
CA GLN A 72 -7.17 -5.83 -4.23
C GLN A 72 -8.36 -6.81 -4.35
N LEU A 73 -8.48 -7.76 -3.42
CA LEU A 73 -9.58 -8.73 -3.42
C LEU A 73 -10.94 -8.07 -3.16
N ILE A 74 -11.02 -7.14 -2.20
CA ILE A 74 -12.25 -6.40 -1.90
C ILE A 74 -12.67 -5.56 -3.11
N LEU A 75 -11.72 -4.86 -3.72
CA LEU A 75 -11.96 -4.06 -4.92
C LEU A 75 -12.39 -4.92 -6.11
N ALA A 76 -11.78 -6.09 -6.31
CA ALA A 76 -12.15 -7.00 -7.39
C ALA A 76 -13.54 -7.64 -7.19
N ALA A 77 -13.99 -7.80 -5.95
CA ALA A 77 -15.32 -8.31 -5.65
C ALA A 77 -16.43 -7.29 -5.96
N GLY A 78 -16.17 -5.99 -5.85
CA GLY A 78 -17.15 -4.91 -6.06
C GLY A 78 -17.39 -4.50 -7.53
N LYS A 79 -17.37 -5.47 -8.46
CA LYS A 79 -17.17 -5.41 -9.94
C LYS A 79 -17.69 -4.22 -10.80
N ASP A 80 -18.49 -3.29 -10.31
CA ASP A 80 -19.20 -2.35 -11.21
C ASP A 80 -18.48 -1.00 -11.47
N SER A 81 -17.36 -0.67 -10.80
CA SER A 81 -16.66 0.62 -11.07
C SER A 81 -15.16 0.70 -10.75
N VAL A 82 -14.47 -0.44 -10.59
CA VAL A 82 -13.21 -0.50 -9.80
C VAL A 82 -11.92 -0.60 -10.63
N GLY A 83 -12.00 -0.52 -11.96
CA GLY A 83 -10.87 -0.77 -12.87
C GLY A 83 -9.63 0.12 -12.62
N LYS A 84 -9.84 1.41 -12.30
CA LYS A 84 -8.74 2.37 -12.02
C LYS A 84 -8.03 2.04 -10.70
N GLN A 85 -8.80 1.71 -9.67
CA GLN A 85 -8.27 1.41 -8.33
C GLN A 85 -7.51 0.07 -8.30
N LEU A 86 -7.99 -0.93 -9.05
CA LEU A 86 -7.26 -2.19 -9.23
C LEU A 86 -5.91 -1.99 -9.91
N ARG A 87 -5.80 -1.05 -10.87
CA ARG A 87 -4.52 -0.72 -11.51
C ARG A 87 -3.55 -0.05 -10.53
N GLN A 88 -4.01 0.92 -9.74
CA GLN A 88 -3.19 1.58 -8.73
C GLN A 88 -2.66 0.59 -7.67
N VAL A 89 -3.55 -0.21 -7.08
CA VAL A 89 -3.17 -1.25 -6.10
C VAL A 89 -2.23 -2.29 -6.73
N GLY A 90 -2.46 -2.66 -7.99
CA GLY A 90 -1.61 -3.58 -8.73
C GLY A 90 -0.19 -3.03 -8.94
N ASN A 91 -0.06 -1.75 -9.25
CA ASN A 91 1.23 -1.10 -9.47
C ASN A 91 2.04 -1.04 -8.17
N VAL A 92 1.41 -0.62 -7.06
CA VAL A 92 2.09 -0.57 -5.77
C VAL A 92 2.53 -1.97 -5.33
N ARG A 93 1.69 -2.99 -5.52
CA ARG A 93 2.05 -4.39 -5.24
C ARG A 93 3.25 -4.86 -6.08
N LYS A 94 3.30 -4.51 -7.36
CA LYS A 94 4.45 -4.86 -8.23
C LYS A 94 5.74 -4.23 -7.72
N THR A 95 5.69 -2.95 -7.36
CA THR A 95 6.82 -2.24 -6.77
C THR A 95 7.32 -2.96 -5.52
N LEU A 96 6.43 -3.28 -4.57
CA LEU A 96 6.79 -4.00 -3.35
C LEU A 96 7.34 -5.42 -3.59
N LYS A 97 6.82 -6.12 -4.61
CA LYS A 97 7.29 -7.46 -4.96
C LYS A 97 8.65 -7.44 -5.64
N ALA A 98 8.93 -6.47 -6.51
CA ALA A 98 10.22 -6.34 -7.17
C ALA A 98 11.38 -6.26 -6.17
N TYR A 99 11.14 -5.66 -5.01
CA TYR A 99 12.15 -5.60 -3.96
C TYR A 99 12.30 -6.91 -3.17
N ARG A 100 11.33 -7.82 -3.20
CA ARG A 100 11.45 -9.16 -2.57
C ARG A 100 12.37 -10.07 -3.39
N ASP A 101 12.37 -9.90 -4.71
CA ASP A 101 13.10 -10.76 -5.65
C ASP A 101 14.52 -10.23 -5.95
N ASN A 102 14.85 -9.01 -5.48
CA ASN A 102 16.17 -8.35 -5.62
C ASN A 102 17.00 -8.34 -4.31
N GLY A 103 16.69 -9.20 -3.35
CA GLY A 103 17.43 -9.39 -2.10
C GLY A 103 18.21 -10.68 -2.08
#